data_AF-A0A7S2XWD6-F1
#
_entry.id   AF-A0A7S2XWD6-F1
#
_cell.length_a   1.000
_cell.length_b   1.000
_cell.length_c   1.000
_cell.angle_alpha   90.00
_cell.angle_beta   90.00
_cell.angle_gamma   90.00
#
_symmetry.space_group_name_H-M   'P 1'
#
loop_
_entity.id
_entity.type
_entity.pdbx_description
1 polymer ?
#
loop_
_entity_poly.entity_id
_entity_poly.type
_entity_poly.pdbx_seq_one_letter_code
_entity_poly.pdbx_strand_id
1 'polypeptide(L)'
;GKYSVKGGNLPEGPRGLLAKDLLPDIKPILMALEEVAEEKQKSVSQVAINWTMCKGAVPITGIKNTKQAKDNLGAMGWRLKADEVELLDDALKKTKKRTVQNSFQTQ
;
A
#
# COMPACT_ATOMS: atom_id res chain seq x y z
N GLY A 1 9.09 -1.74 -1.40
CA GLY A 1 8.25 -1.11 -2.46
C GLY A 1 9.09 -0.40 -3.55
N LYS A 2 8.46 0.25 -4.55
CA LYS A 2 9.17 0.93 -5.68
C LYS A 2 10.08 2.09 -5.24
N TYR A 3 9.64 2.90 -4.28
CA TYR A 3 10.34 4.11 -3.85
C TYR A 3 11.01 3.92 -2.48
N SER A 4 12.17 4.53 -2.28
CA SER A 4 12.96 4.42 -1.05
C SER A 4 13.83 5.65 -0.82
N VAL A 5 13.83 6.18 0.41
CA VAL A 5 14.76 7.25 0.81
C VAL A 5 16.19 6.73 0.92
N LYS A 6 16.37 5.56 1.57
CA LYS A 6 17.70 4.95 1.75
C LYS A 6 18.32 4.47 0.43
N GLY A 7 17.48 3.99 -0.49
CA GLY A 7 17.93 3.48 -1.79
C GLY A 7 18.07 4.55 -2.87
N GLY A 8 17.87 5.83 -2.55
CA GLY A 8 17.93 6.94 -3.51
C GLY A 8 16.87 6.93 -4.62
N ASN A 9 16.00 5.92 -4.66
CA ASN A 9 15.00 5.75 -5.71
C ASN A 9 13.73 6.53 -5.37
N LEU A 10 13.71 7.80 -5.78
CA LEU A 10 12.60 8.71 -5.58
C LEU A 10 11.97 9.09 -6.92
N PRO A 11 10.66 9.42 -6.94
CA PRO A 11 10.05 9.93 -8.15
C PRO A 11 10.64 11.28 -8.54
N GLU A 12 10.68 11.57 -9.83
CA GLU A 12 11.18 12.83 -10.37
C GLU A 12 10.28 14.03 -10.03
N GLY A 13 10.89 15.22 -10.04
CA GLY A 13 10.20 16.49 -9.86
C GLY A 13 9.60 16.70 -8.46
N PRO A 14 8.53 17.51 -8.34
CA PRO A 14 7.91 17.84 -7.05
C PRO A 14 7.45 16.63 -6.24
N ARG A 15 7.13 15.51 -6.91
CA ARG A 15 6.74 14.25 -6.28
C ARG A 15 7.87 13.66 -5.44
N GLY A 16 9.13 13.90 -5.81
CA GLY A 16 10.29 13.44 -5.05
C GLY A 16 10.39 14.09 -3.67
N LEU A 17 10.09 15.39 -3.58
CA LEU A 17 10.06 16.13 -2.32
C LEU A 17 8.98 15.57 -1.39
N LEU A 18 7.77 15.37 -1.91
CA LEU A 18 6.66 14.75 -1.16
C LEU A 18 7.03 13.34 -0.69
N ALA A 19 7.66 12.54 -1.54
CA ALA A 19 8.08 11.19 -1.18
C ALA A 19 9.12 11.19 -0.05
N LYS A 20 10.10 12.10 -0.06
CA LYS A 20 11.08 12.23 1.04
C LYS A 20 10.41 12.51 2.39
N ASP A 21 9.37 13.32 2.37
CA ASP A 21 8.65 13.74 3.58
C ASP A 21 7.66 12.67 4.10
N LEU A 22 7.04 11.91 3.19
CA LEU A 22 6.02 10.91 3.49
C LEU A 22 6.59 9.52 3.79
N LEU A 23 7.62 9.08 3.05
CA LEU A 23 8.16 7.71 3.14
C LEU A 23 8.59 7.29 4.56
N PRO A 24 9.22 8.17 5.39
CA PRO A 24 9.54 7.82 6.77
C PRO A 24 8.30 7.55 7.63
N ASP A 25 7.21 8.30 7.39
CA ASP A 25 5.98 8.24 8.17
C ASP A 25 5.14 6.99 7.85
N ILE A 26 5.07 6.60 6.58
CA ILE A 26 4.34 5.39 6.14
C ILE A 26 5.13 4.08 6.36
N LYS A 27 6.35 4.17 6.89
CA LYS A 27 7.21 2.99 7.10
C LYS A 27 6.54 1.87 7.92
N PRO A 28 5.77 2.14 9.00
CA PRO A 28 5.13 1.08 9.79
C PRO A 28 4.20 0.19 8.96
N ILE A 29 3.35 0.80 8.12
CA ILE A 29 2.44 0.04 7.26
C ILE A 29 3.19 -0.69 6.14
N LEU A 30 4.27 -0.13 5.61
CA LEU A 30 5.10 -0.83 4.63
C LEU A 30 5.73 -2.10 5.21
N MET A 31 6.23 -2.05 6.45
CA MET A 31 6.79 -3.21 7.13
C MET A 31 5.74 -4.29 7.40
N ALA A 32 4.56 -3.91 7.88
CA ALA A 32 3.47 -4.86 8.13
C ALA A 32 2.97 -5.52 6.81
N LEU A 33 2.91 -4.76 5.71
CA LEU A 33 2.59 -5.33 4.41
C LEU A 33 3.67 -6.30 3.91
N GLU A 34 4.95 -6.03 4.18
CA GLU A 34 6.06 -6.92 3.81
C GLU A 34 6.00 -8.23 4.61
N GLU A 35 5.75 -8.15 5.93
CA GLU A 35 5.56 -9.32 6.80
C GLU A 35 4.43 -10.23 6.29
N VAL A 36 3.24 -9.69 6.08
CA VAL A 36 2.08 -10.47 5.57
C VAL A 36 2.35 -11.01 4.15
N ALA A 37 3.07 -10.26 3.32
CA ALA A 37 3.42 -10.69 1.97
C ALA A 37 4.35 -11.90 1.97
N GLU A 38 5.36 -11.91 2.86
CA GLU A 38 6.28 -13.03 3.04
C GLU A 38 5.53 -14.29 3.51
N GLU A 39 4.70 -14.17 4.55
CA GLU A 39 3.92 -15.29 5.09
C GLU A 39 2.96 -15.89 4.05
N LYS A 40 2.30 -15.06 3.26
CA LYS A 40 1.35 -15.50 2.22
C LYS A 40 2.02 -15.96 0.93
N GLN A 41 3.32 -15.74 0.78
CA GLN A 41 4.03 -15.88 -0.49
C GLN A 41 3.37 -15.07 -1.62
N LYS A 42 3.03 -13.82 -1.30
CA LYS A 42 2.38 -12.86 -2.21
C LYS A 42 3.24 -11.61 -2.37
N SER A 43 2.92 -10.77 -3.35
CA SER A 43 3.55 -9.45 -3.44
C SER A 43 2.90 -8.47 -2.46
N VAL A 44 3.66 -7.46 -2.02
CA VAL A 44 3.12 -6.34 -1.23
C VAL A 44 1.92 -5.68 -1.92
N SER A 45 1.95 -5.55 -3.26
CA SER A 45 0.83 -5.02 -4.04
C SER A 45 -0.42 -5.89 -3.90
N GLN A 46 -0.26 -7.21 -3.97
CA GLN A 46 -1.36 -8.17 -3.85
C GLN A 46 -2.00 -8.11 -2.46
N VAL A 47 -1.19 -8.05 -1.40
CA VAL A 47 -1.67 -7.90 -0.02
C VAL A 47 -2.44 -6.58 0.14
N ALA A 48 -1.91 -5.47 -0.37
CA ALA A 48 -2.59 -4.17 -0.25
C ALA A 48 -3.94 -4.12 -0.99
N ILE A 49 -4.02 -4.71 -2.19
CA ILE A 49 -5.27 -4.84 -2.94
C ILE A 49 -6.26 -5.75 -2.19
N ASN A 50 -5.78 -6.88 -1.66
CA ASN A 50 -6.60 -7.81 -0.89
C ASN A 50 -7.15 -7.18 0.39
N TRP A 51 -6.31 -6.45 1.13
CA TRP A 51 -6.72 -5.67 2.31
C TRP A 51 -7.82 -4.67 1.97
N THR A 52 -7.68 -3.93 0.86
CA THR A 52 -8.73 -3.01 0.39
C THR A 52 -10.05 -3.74 0.13
N MET A 53 -10.02 -4.93 -0.48
CA MET A 53 -11.21 -5.76 -0.68
C MET A 53 -11.81 -6.27 0.63
N CYS A 54 -10.98 -6.68 1.61
CA CYS A 54 -11.45 -7.13 2.92
C CYS A 54 -12.18 -6.02 3.70
N LYS A 55 -11.90 -4.75 3.39
CA LYS A 55 -12.61 -3.59 3.96
C LYS A 55 -13.92 -3.25 3.23
N GLY A 56 -14.38 -4.11 2.33
CA GLY A 56 -15.64 -3.96 1.61
C GLY A 56 -15.58 -3.05 0.38
N ALA A 57 -14.39 -2.59 -0.02
CA ALA A 57 -14.23 -1.75 -1.20
C ALA A 57 -13.95 -2.58 -2.47
N VAL A 58 -14.34 -2.06 -3.63
CA VAL A 58 -13.95 -2.59 -4.95
C VAL A 58 -12.78 -1.74 -5.49
N PRO A 59 -11.52 -2.20 -5.40
CA PRO A 59 -10.37 -1.38 -5.76
C PRO A 59 -10.28 -1.13 -7.27
N ILE A 60 -10.14 0.14 -7.66
CA ILE A 60 -9.85 0.53 -9.05
C ILE A 60 -8.33 0.67 -9.18
N THR A 61 -7.67 -0.39 -9.65
CA THR A 61 -6.21 -0.40 -9.77
C THR A 61 -5.76 0.02 -11.17
N GLY A 62 -4.83 0.95 -11.26
CA GLY A 62 -4.21 1.33 -12.54
C GLY A 62 -3.23 0.26 -13.04
N ILE A 63 -3.35 -0.14 -14.31
CA ILE A 63 -2.48 -1.11 -14.97
C ILE A 63 -1.91 -0.46 -16.24
N LYS A 64 -0.58 -0.47 -16.37
CA LYS A 64 0.14 0.12 -17.52
C LYS A 64 0.89 -0.91 -18.35
N ASN A 65 1.06 -2.12 -17.83
CA ASN A 65 1.75 -3.21 -18.49
C ASN A 65 1.25 -4.57 -17.99
N THR A 66 1.60 -5.62 -18.72
CA THR A 66 1.15 -6.99 -18.44
C THR A 66 1.65 -7.53 -17.09
N LYS A 67 2.83 -7.09 -16.63
CA LYS A 67 3.35 -7.47 -15.30
C LYS A 67 2.44 -6.96 -14.18
N GLN A 68 1.98 -5.72 -14.26
CA GLN A 68 1.03 -5.15 -13.30
C GLN A 68 -0.34 -5.85 -13.38
N ALA A 69 -0.79 -6.20 -14.59
CA ALA A 69 -2.03 -6.96 -14.75
C ALA A 69 -1.98 -8.30 -14.02
N LYS A 70 -0.90 -9.07 -14.23
CA LYS A 70 -0.68 -10.36 -13.57
C LYS A 70 -0.57 -10.21 -12.04
N ASP A 71 0.16 -9.19 -11.58
CA ASP A 71 0.33 -8.94 -10.15
C ASP A 71 -1.02 -8.61 -9.49
N ASN A 72 -1.80 -7.68 -10.04
CA ASN A 72 -3.10 -7.29 -9.51
C ASN A 72 -4.11 -8.47 -9.53
N LEU A 73 -4.12 -9.27 -10.61
CA LEU A 73 -4.94 -10.48 -10.68
C LEU A 73 -4.57 -11.50 -9.59
N GLY A 74 -3.30 -11.58 -9.21
CA GLY A 74 -2.84 -12.45 -8.12
C GLY A 74 -3.34 -12.07 -6.73
N ALA A 75 -3.98 -10.91 -6.57
CA ALA A 75 -4.68 -10.53 -5.34
C ALA A 75 -6.05 -11.24 -5.19
N MET A 76 -6.55 -11.86 -6.27
CA MET A 76 -7.86 -12.53 -6.32
C MET A 76 -7.75 -14.00 -5.88
N GLY A 77 -8.89 -14.61 -5.52
CA GLY A 77 -8.97 -16.04 -5.18
C GLY A 77 -8.51 -16.41 -3.77
N TRP A 78 -8.12 -15.44 -2.95
CA TRP A 78 -7.79 -15.64 -1.54
C TRP A 78 -8.21 -14.42 -0.71
N ARG A 79 -8.13 -14.52 0.62
CA ARG A 79 -8.42 -13.43 1.55
C ARG A 79 -7.41 -13.38 2.68
N LEU A 80 -7.19 -12.18 3.19
CA LEU A 80 -6.54 -11.98 4.47
C LEU A 80 -7.43 -12.51 5.59
N LYS A 81 -6.79 -13.06 6.62
CA LYS A 81 -7.41 -13.46 7.87
C LYS A 81 -7.70 -12.21 8.72
N ALA A 82 -8.54 -12.36 9.74
CA ALA A 82 -8.94 -11.24 10.59
C ALA A 82 -7.77 -10.59 11.34
N ASP A 83 -6.85 -11.41 11.86
CA ASP A 83 -5.61 -10.98 12.52
C ASP A 83 -4.67 -10.21 11.57
N GLU A 84 -4.51 -10.69 10.34
CA GLU A 84 -3.71 -10.01 9.30
C GLU A 84 -4.33 -8.65 8.92
N VAL A 85 -5.67 -8.57 8.84
CA VAL A 85 -6.37 -7.29 8.58
C VAL A 85 -6.18 -6.33 9.76
N GLU A 86 -6.29 -6.81 10.99
CA GLU A 86 -6.10 -6.02 12.21
C GLU A 86 -4.66 -5.50 12.32
N LEU A 87 -3.67 -6.34 12.04
CA LEU A 87 -2.25 -5.94 11.99
C LEU A 87 -2.02 -4.76 11.04
N LEU A 88 -2.60 -4.83 9.83
CA LEU A 88 -2.48 -3.76 8.83
C LEU A 88 -3.22 -2.49 9.26
N ASP A 89 -4.41 -2.62 9.87
CA ASP A 89 -5.17 -1.48 10.39
C ASP A 89 -4.41 -0.78 11.53
N ASP A 90 -3.78 -1.53 12.43
CA ASP A 90 -2.99 -0.98 13.52
C ASP A 90 -1.68 -0.35 13.04
N ALA A 91 -1.05 -0.92 12.02
CA ALA A 91 0.10 -0.31 11.37
C ALA A 91 -0.29 1.01 10.67
N LEU A 92 -1.48 1.08 10.05
CA LEU A 92 -2.00 2.31 9.44
C LEU A 92 -2.23 3.41 10.49
N LYS A 93 -2.80 3.09 11.66
CA LYS A 93 -3.03 4.07 12.74
C LYS A 93 -1.74 4.76 13.23
N LYS A 94 -0.58 4.13 13.05
CA LYS A 94 0.74 4.68 13.40
C LYS A 94 1.26 5.72 12.39
N THR A 95 0.60 5.83 11.23
CA THR A 95 0.93 6.79 10.16
C THR A 95 0.20 8.11 10.41
N LYS A 96 0.91 9.24 10.46
CA LYS A 96 0.33 10.55 10.84
C LYS A 96 -0.04 11.40 9.64
N LYS A 97 0.71 11.30 8.54
CA LYS A 97 0.58 12.17 7.37
C LYS A 97 -0.41 11.58 6.37
N ARG A 98 -1.43 12.36 6.02
CA ARG A 98 -2.33 12.08 4.90
C ARG A 98 -2.01 13.01 3.74
N THR A 99 -1.78 12.44 2.56
CA THR A 99 -1.26 13.18 1.40
C THR A 99 -2.24 14.22 0.86
N VAL A 100 -3.55 13.96 0.99
CA VAL A 100 -4.64 14.89 0.71
C VAL A 100 -5.93 14.29 1.26
N GLN A 101 -6.75 15.07 1.98
CA GLN A 101 -8.16 14.74 2.12
C GLN A 101 -8.86 15.11 0.82
N ASN A 102 -9.84 14.30 0.43
CA ASN A 102 -10.67 14.58 -0.73
C ASN A 102 -11.24 16.01 -0.61
N SER A 103 -11.05 16.85 -1.63
CA SER A 103 -11.55 18.23 -1.65
C SER A 103 -13.08 18.32 -1.52
N PHE A 104 -13.80 17.22 -1.72
CA PHE A 104 -15.25 17.11 -1.51
C PHE A 104 -15.62 16.65 -0.08
N GLN A 105 -14.65 16.38 0.78
CA GLN A 105 -14.82 15.88 2.16
C GLN A 105 -14.22 16.82 3.22
N THR A 106 -13.75 18.00 2.83
CA THR A 106 -13.47 19.10 3.76
C THR A 106 -14.78 19.70 4.23
N GLN A 107 -15.06 19.63 5.54
CA GLN A 107 -16.14 20.41 6.17
C GLN A 107 -15.70 21.85 6.41
#